data_AF-A0A2M6YK04-F1
#
_entry.id   AF-A0A2M6YK04-F1
#
_cell.length_a   1.000
_cell.length_b   1.000
_cell.length_c   1.000
_cell.angle_alpha   90.00
_cell.angle_beta   90.00
_cell.angle_gamma   90.00
#
_symmetry.space_group_name_H-M   'P 1'
#
loop_
_entity.id
_entity.type
_entity.pdbx_description
1 polymer ?
#
loop_
_entity_poly.entity_id
_entity_poly.type
_entity_poly.pdbx_seq_one_letter_code
_entity_poly.pdbx_strand_id
1 'polypeptide(L)'
;MMAISIDLTPAEIRKQGWEALVSQLGVAKSLRFLLEYEKGQGNYTELRKELFAGQTVDDTLEDMTKEGIISEGSPTAGVLPRKTQADKGSERDFSG
;
A
#
# COMPACT_ATOMS: atom_id res chain seq x y z
N MET A 1 35.01 13.05 23.38
CA MET A 1 34.29 13.04 22.08
C MET A 1 34.52 11.67 21.47
N MET A 2 33.50 10.79 21.45
CA MET A 2 33.65 9.46 20.84
C MET A 2 33.49 9.59 19.32
N ALA A 3 34.51 9.18 18.58
CA ALA A 3 34.44 9.02 17.14
C ALA A 3 33.53 7.83 16.83
N ILE A 4 32.45 8.06 16.10
CA ILE A 4 31.61 6.99 15.56
C ILE A 4 32.36 6.46 14.34
N SER A 5 33.16 5.40 14.53
CA SER A 5 33.68 4.63 13.41
C SER A 5 32.51 3.89 12.76
N ILE A 6 32.29 4.13 11.48
CA ILE A 6 31.29 3.39 10.68
C ILE A 6 31.95 2.07 10.27
N ASP A 7 32.17 1.19 11.24
CA ASP A 7 32.81 -0.13 11.02
C ASP A 7 31.81 -1.21 10.56
N LEU A 8 30.56 -0.81 10.32
CA LEU A 8 29.48 -1.70 9.91
C LEU A 8 29.07 -1.38 8.47
N THR A 9 28.93 -2.42 7.66
CA THR A 9 28.30 -2.31 6.36
C THR A 9 26.85 -1.84 6.49
N PRO A 10 26.26 -1.23 5.46
CA PRO A 10 24.86 -0.82 5.48
C PRO A 10 23.90 -1.97 5.81
N ALA A 11 24.24 -3.21 5.43
CA ALA A 11 23.44 -4.39 5.76
C ALA A 11 23.47 -4.71 7.26
N GLU A 12 24.64 -4.60 7.90
CA GLU A 12 24.80 -4.83 9.33
C GLU A 12 24.10 -3.75 10.16
N ILE A 13 24.16 -2.49 9.73
CA ILE A 13 23.42 -1.39 10.37
C ILE A 13 21.91 -1.64 10.29
N ARG A 14 21.38 -2.04 9.11
CA ARG A 14 19.95 -2.36 8.95
C ARG A 14 19.53 -3.54 9.82
N LYS A 15 20.36 -4.58 9.89
CA LYS A 15 20.09 -5.75 10.74
C LYS A 15 20.01 -5.37 12.21
N GLN A 16 21.00 -4.64 12.72
CA GLN A 16 21.01 -4.19 14.11
C GLN A 16 19.83 -3.25 14.41
N GLY A 17 19.50 -2.34 13.50
CA GLY A 17 18.34 -1.46 13.63
C GLY A 17 17.02 -2.23 13.67
N TRP A 18 16.85 -3.24 12.81
CA TRP A 18 15.68 -4.11 12.82
C TRP A 18 15.56 -4.89 14.14
N GLU A 19 16.64 -5.52 14.60
CA GLU A 19 16.67 -6.27 15.86
C GLU A 19 16.30 -5.37 17.06
N ALA A 20 16.86 -4.16 17.11
CA ALA A 20 16.54 -3.17 18.14
C ALA A 20 15.04 -2.78 18.11
N LEU A 21 14.50 -2.47 16.93
CA LEU A 21 13.09 -2.12 16.76
C LEU A 21 12.15 -3.25 17.17
N VAL A 22 12.44 -4.49 16.75
CA VAL A 22 11.60 -5.66 17.07
C VAL A 22 11.64 -5.96 18.57
N SER A 23 12.82 -5.82 19.20
CA SER A 23 12.98 -6.08 20.64
C SER A 23 12.10 -5.18 21.51
N GLN A 24 11.83 -3.94 21.07
CA GLN A 24 11.08 -2.94 21.82
C GLN A 24 9.60 -2.89 21.44
N LEU A 25 9.29 -3.00 20.15
CA LEU A 25 7.95 -2.73 19.63
C LEU A 25 7.19 -4.01 19.24
N GLY A 26 7.92 -5.11 19.03
CA GLY A 26 7.39 -6.31 18.38
C GLY A 26 7.20 -6.13 16.88
N VAL A 27 7.22 -7.25 16.15
CA VAL A 27 7.29 -7.31 14.69
C VAL A 27 6.25 -6.43 13.99
N ALA A 28 4.99 -6.46 14.41
CA ALA A 28 3.90 -5.72 13.77
C ALA A 28 4.09 -4.20 13.85
N LYS A 29 4.46 -3.68 15.02
CA LYS A 29 4.66 -2.23 15.22
C LYS A 29 5.96 -1.76 14.56
N SER A 30 7.01 -2.58 14.57
CA SER A 30 8.26 -2.29 13.86
C SER A 30 8.07 -2.19 12.35
N LEU A 31 7.30 -3.12 11.75
CA LEU A 31 6.94 -3.05 10.33
C LEU A 31 6.13 -1.80 10.01
N ARG A 32 5.10 -1.50 10.82
CA ARG A 32 4.29 -0.30 10.63
C ARG A 32 5.13 0.98 10.69
N PHE A 33 6.04 1.06 11.65
CA PHE A 33 6.98 2.17 11.78
C PHE A 33 7.86 2.35 10.53
N LEU A 34 8.42 1.25 10.00
CA LEU A 34 9.21 1.31 8.76
C LEU A 34 8.38 1.78 7.56
N LEU A 35 7.16 1.25 7.41
CA LEU A 35 6.25 1.60 6.32
C LEU A 35 5.73 3.04 6.41
N GLU A 36 5.59 3.60 7.61
CA GLU A 36 5.18 5.01 7.79
C GLU A 36 6.33 5.98 7.53
N TYR A 37 7.58 5.57 7.80
CA TYR A 37 8.76 6.39 7.60
C TYR A 37 9.25 6.38 6.15
N GLU A 38 9.01 5.29 5.43
CA GLU A 38 8.99 5.27 3.98
C GLU A 38 7.83 6.16 3.52
N LYS A 39 8.04 7.48 3.43
CA LYS A 39 7.17 8.36 2.64
C LYS A 39 7.05 7.68 1.29
N GLY A 40 5.91 7.08 0.99
CA GLY A 40 5.62 6.57 -0.34
C GLY A 40 5.99 7.67 -1.32
N GLN A 41 7.02 7.43 -2.11
CA GLN A 41 7.45 8.39 -3.11
C GLN A 41 6.71 8.10 -4.41
N GLY A 42 6.39 9.18 -5.11
CA GLY A 42 5.66 9.10 -6.37
C GLY A 42 4.18 9.45 -6.22
N ASN A 43 3.62 9.87 -7.35
CA ASN A 43 2.21 10.14 -7.47
C ASN A 43 1.56 8.90 -8.10
N TYR A 44 0.99 8.01 -7.26
CA TYR A 44 0.30 6.82 -7.76
C TYR A 44 -0.77 7.16 -8.80
N THR A 45 -1.42 8.33 -8.69
CA THR A 45 -2.41 8.77 -9.69
C THR A 45 -1.77 8.98 -11.05
N GLU A 46 -0.60 9.64 -11.12
CA GLU A 46 0.11 9.84 -12.39
C GLU A 46 0.75 8.54 -12.90
N LEU A 47 1.37 7.76 -12.00
CA LEU A 47 1.95 6.47 -12.36
C LEU A 47 0.89 5.49 -12.91
N ARG A 48 -0.29 5.44 -12.29
CA ARG A 48 -1.42 4.63 -12.77
C ARG A 48 -1.87 5.09 -14.16
N LYS A 49 -1.96 6.40 -14.40
CA LYS A 49 -2.35 6.93 -15.71
C LYS A 49 -1.35 6.54 -16.79
N GLU A 50 -0.06 6.56 -16.48
CA GLU A 50 0.99 6.16 -17.41
C GLU A 50 0.96 4.65 -17.69
N LEU A 51 0.93 3.82 -16.65
CA LEU A 51 0.99 2.37 -16.77
C LEU A 51 -0.25 1.75 -17.43
N PHE A 52 -1.44 2.30 -17.15
CA PHE A 52 -2.72 1.76 -17.62
C PHE A 52 -3.37 2.69 -18.64
N ALA A 53 -2.57 3.50 -19.35
CA ALA A 53 -3.06 4.42 -20.37
C ALA A 53 -3.82 3.65 -21.47
N GLY A 54 -5.11 3.92 -21.61
CA GLY A 54 -5.94 3.28 -22.64
C GLY A 54 -6.35 1.84 -22.33
N GLN A 55 -5.97 1.29 -21.16
CA GLN A 55 -6.43 -0.03 -20.73
C GLN A 55 -7.73 0.08 -19.93
N THR A 56 -8.67 -0.80 -20.26
CA THR A 56 -9.89 -1.02 -19.49
C THR A 56 -9.64 -2.05 -18.39
N VAL A 57 -10.59 -2.12 -17.45
CA VAL A 57 -10.57 -3.16 -16.41
C VAL A 57 -10.71 -4.55 -17.04
N ASP A 58 -11.49 -4.67 -18.12
CA ASP A 58 -11.70 -5.93 -18.82
C ASP A 58 -10.41 -6.41 -19.49
N ASP A 59 -9.63 -5.51 -20.10
CA ASP A 59 -8.31 -5.83 -20.65
C ASP A 59 -7.36 -6.40 -19.57
N THR A 60 -7.39 -5.79 -18.38
CA THR A 60 -6.58 -6.26 -17.25
C THR A 60 -7.03 -7.65 -16.77
N LEU A 61 -8.35 -7.91 -16.76
CA LEU A 61 -8.90 -9.21 -16.36
C LEU A 61 -8.56 -10.30 -17.37
N GLU A 62 -8.60 -10.00 -18.66
CA GLU A 62 -8.16 -10.92 -19.71
C GLU A 62 -6.68 -11.28 -19.55
N ASP A 63 -5.83 -10.30 -19.30
CA ASP A 63 -4.39 -10.52 -19.09
C ASP A 63 -4.14 -11.38 -17.86
N MET A 64 -4.80 -11.09 -16.73
CA MET A 64 -4.70 -11.92 -15.52
C MET A 64 -5.18 -13.36 -15.74
N THR A 65 -6.16 -13.56 -16.62
CA THR A 65 -6.68 -14.89 -16.97
C THR A 65 -5.68 -15.64 -17.85
N LYS A 66 -5.10 -14.98 -18.86
CA LYS A 66 -4.06 -15.55 -19.74
C LYS A 66 -2.81 -15.96 -18.95
N GLU A 67 -2.41 -15.13 -17.99
CA GLU A 67 -1.26 -15.38 -17.09
C GLU A 67 -1.58 -16.41 -15.98
N GLY A 68 -2.80 -16.96 -15.94
CA GLY A 68 -3.20 -17.98 -14.97
C GLY A 68 -3.29 -17.47 -13.53
N ILE A 69 -3.35 -16.15 -13.34
CA ILE A 69 -3.51 -15.51 -12.02
C ILE A 69 -4.94 -15.69 -11.52
N ILE A 70 -5.92 -15.71 -12.43
CA ILE A 70 -7.33 -15.99 -12.15
C ILE A 70 -7.87 -17.06 -13.09
N SER A 71 -8.73 -17.95 -12.58
CA SER A 71 -9.43 -18.95 -13.39
C SER A 71 -10.63 -18.34 -14.11
N GLU A 72 -10.84 -18.70 -15.38
CA GLU A 72 -12.06 -18.34 -16.14
C GLU A 72 -13.31 -18.70 -15.34
N GLY A 73 -14.16 -17.70 -15.06
CA GLY A 73 -15.42 -17.89 -14.32
C GLY A 73 -15.42 -17.47 -12.84
N SER A 74 -14.37 -16.81 -12.34
CA SER A 74 -14.42 -16.18 -11.01
C SER A 74 -15.48 -15.06 -10.98
N PRO A 75 -16.51 -15.11 -10.12
CA PRO A 75 -17.51 -14.05 -10.04
C PRO A 75 -16.82 -12.81 -9.48
N THR A 76 -16.66 -11.79 -10.31
CA THR A 76 -16.20 -10.47 -9.90
C THR A 76 -17.13 -9.99 -8.79
N ALA A 77 -16.64 -10.06 -7.55
CA ALA A 77 -17.36 -9.59 -6.39
C ALA A 77 -17.72 -8.12 -6.60
N GLY A 78 -19.00 -7.87 -6.90
CA GLY A 78 -19.66 -6.58 -6.87
C GLY A 78 -18.87 -5.43 -7.50
N VAL A 79 -19.09 -5.16 -8.79
CA VAL A 79 -19.05 -3.78 -9.26
C VAL A 79 -20.14 -3.04 -8.47
N LEU A 80 -19.77 -2.48 -7.32
CA LEU A 80 -20.65 -1.59 -6.58
C LEU A 80 -20.98 -0.44 -7.54
N PRO A 81 -22.28 -0.11 -7.72
CA PRO A 81 -22.64 1.00 -8.58
C PRO A 81 -21.90 2.25 -8.10
N ARG A 82 -21.31 3.01 -9.04
CA ARG A 82 -20.73 4.32 -8.76
C ARG A 82 -21.76 5.10 -7.94
N LYS A 83 -21.42 5.46 -6.71
CA LYS A 83 -22.26 6.39 -5.94
C LYS A 83 -22.28 7.70 -6.72
N THR A 84 -23.39 7.94 -7.42
CA THR A 84 -23.71 9.25 -7.98
C THR A 84 -23.71 10.23 -6.80
N GLN A 85 -22.84 11.22 -6.87
CA GLN A 85 -22.77 12.28 -5.87
C GLN A 85 -23.99 13.19 -6.02
N ALA A 86 -25.09 12.78 -5.41
CA ALA A 86 -26.28 13.60 -5.22
C ALA A 86 -27.07 13.04 -4.03
N ASP A 87 -26.63 13.37 -2.81
CA ASP A 87 -27.56 13.89 -1.80
C ASP A 87 -26.75 14.59 -0.69
N LYS A 88 -26.81 15.93 -0.69
CA LYS A 88 -26.43 16.75 0.46
C LYS A 88 -27.68 16.84 1.32
N GLY A 89 -27.69 16.23 2.49
CA GLY A 89 -28.72 16.54 3.47
C GLY A 89 -28.95 15.45 4.50
N SER A 90 -28.27 15.56 5.64
CA SER A 90 -28.90 15.56 6.97
C SER A 90 -27.81 15.44 8.03
N GLU A 91 -27.61 16.55 8.75
CA GLU A 91 -27.01 16.56 10.07
C GLU A 91 -27.63 15.43 10.91
N ARG A 92 -26.77 14.62 11.53
CA ARG A 92 -27.17 13.83 12.68
C ARG A 92 -26.38 14.32 13.88
N ASP A 93 -27.08 15.15 14.63
CA ASP A 93 -26.87 15.49 16.01
C ASP A 93 -26.28 14.31 16.79
N PHE A 94 -25.05 14.49 17.27
CA PHE A 94 -24.49 13.64 18.31
C PHE A 94 -24.66 14.38 19.64
N SER A 95 -25.73 14.02 20.35
CA SER A 95 -25.88 14.29 21.78
C SER A 95 -25.94 12.94 22.47
N GLY A 96 -25.02 12.70 23.41
CA GLY A 96 -24.87 11.45 24.16
C GLY A 96 -23.47 11.29 24.71
#